data_AF-A0A3M3RFV5-F1
#
_entry.id   AF-A0A3M3RFV5-F1
#
_cell.length_a   1.000
_cell.length_b   1.000
_cell.length_c   1.000
_cell.angle_alpha   90.00
_cell.angle_beta   90.00
_cell.angle_gamma   90.00
#
_symmetry.space_group_name_H-M   'P 1'
#
loop_
_entity.id
_entity.type
_entity.pdbx_description
1 polymer ?
#
loop_
_entity_poly.entity_id
_entity_poly.type
_entity_poly.pdbx_seq_one_letter_code
_entity_poly.pdbx_strand_id
1 'polypeptide(L)'
;QRRNVLVKGLHELGWMVENPKASMYVWAKIPEPYAHLGSLEFAKKLLAEAKVCVSPGVGFGEYGDDHVRFALIENQDRIRQAVRG
;
A
#
# COMPACT_ATOMS: atom_id res chain seq x y z
N GLN A 1 11.89 8.98 7.64
CA GLN A 1 11.91 9.61 6.29
C GLN A 1 11.20 8.77 5.23
N ARG A 2 11.56 7.50 4.99
CA ARG A 2 10.88 6.59 4.01
C ARG A 2 9.36 6.57 4.14
N ARG A 3 8.85 6.41 5.36
CA ARG A 3 7.42 6.50 5.70
C ARG A 3 6.77 7.76 5.11
N ASN A 4 7.36 8.93 5.38
CA ASN A 4 6.78 10.21 4.96
C ASN A 4 6.73 10.32 3.43
N VAL A 5 7.74 9.80 2.73
CA VAL A 5 7.76 9.80 1.25
C VAL A 5 6.64 8.93 0.69
N LEU A 6 6.46 7.72 1.22
CA LEU A 6 5.39 6.82 0.78
C LEU A 6 4.00 7.41 1.09
N VAL A 7 3.75 7.79 2.36
CA VAL A 7 2.45 8.31 2.80
C VAL A 7 2.08 9.57 2.01
N LYS A 8 3.01 10.53 1.89
CA LYS A 8 2.76 11.76 1.13
C LYS A 8 2.48 11.46 -0.35
N GLY A 9 3.26 10.57 -0.96
CA GLY A 9 3.06 10.20 -2.37
C GLY A 9 1.70 9.51 -2.61
N LEU A 10 1.29 8.61 -1.72
CA LEU A 10 -0.03 7.98 -1.78
C LEU A 10 -1.15 9.00 -1.59
N HIS A 11 -1.00 9.96 -0.68
CA HIS A 11 -1.97 11.06 -0.49
C HIS A 11 -2.10 11.95 -1.73
N GLU A 12 -0.99 12.26 -2.40
CA GLU A 12 -0.98 13.03 -3.65
C GLU A 12 -1.72 12.32 -4.80
N LEU A 13 -1.75 10.98 -4.79
CA LEU A 13 -2.56 10.16 -5.70
C LEU A 13 -4.03 10.02 -5.28
N GLY A 14 -4.43 10.63 -4.16
CA GLY A 14 -5.78 10.48 -3.59
C GLY A 14 -5.98 9.23 -2.73
N TRP A 15 -4.93 8.43 -2.50
CA TRP A 15 -5.01 7.26 -1.61
C TRP A 15 -4.66 7.66 -0.17
N MET A 16 -5.69 8.01 0.59
CA MET A 16 -5.58 8.52 1.96
C MET A 16 -5.27 7.43 3.00
N VAL A 17 -4.01 6.98 3.04
CA VAL A 17 -3.54 5.99 4.02
C VAL A 17 -3.25 6.61 5.39
N GLU A 18 -3.42 5.84 6.46
CA GLU A 18 -3.02 6.28 7.79
C GLU A 18 -1.50 6.43 7.90
N ASN A 19 -1.06 7.47 8.62
CA ASN A 19 0.36 7.68 8.87
C ASN A 19 0.78 6.91 10.15
N PRO A 20 1.57 5.84 10.05
CA PRO A 20 1.89 5.01 11.20
C PRO A 20 2.79 5.77 12.19
N LYS A 21 2.42 5.75 13.48
CA LYS A 21 3.18 6.39 14.56
C LYS A 21 4.48 5.66 14.88
N ALA A 22 4.51 4.34 14.64
CA ALA A 22 5.66 3.45 14.82
C ALA A 22 5.58 2.28 13.83
N SER A 23 6.62 1.44 13.77
CA SER A 23 6.81 0.29 12.87
C SER A 23 7.35 0.58 11.46
N MET A 24 7.65 -0.50 10.73
CA MET A 24 8.17 -0.47 9.36
C MET A 24 7.07 -0.67 8.31
N TYR A 25 5.79 -0.58 8.69
CA TYR A 25 4.68 -0.89 7.81
C TYR A 25 3.71 0.28 7.67
N VAL A 26 3.18 0.47 6.47
CA VAL A 26 1.97 1.28 6.23
C VAL A 26 0.84 0.30 5.96
N TRP A 27 -0.16 0.31 6.83
CA TRP A 27 -1.39 -0.46 6.67
C TRP A 27 -2.38 0.40 5.89
N ALA A 28 -2.60 0.05 4.63
CA ALA A 28 -3.32 0.89 3.68
C ALA A 28 -4.68 0.26 3.37
N LYS A 29 -5.75 0.94 3.77
CA LYS A 29 -7.11 0.53 3.41
C LYS A 29 -7.27 0.59 1.90
N ILE A 30 -7.89 -0.41 1.30
CA ILE A 30 -8.13 -0.46 -0.14
C ILE A 30 -9.09 0.69 -0.49
N PRO A 31 -8.80 1.50 -1.53
CA PRO A 31 -9.70 2.58 -1.95
C PRO A 31 -11.07 2.03 -2.35
N GLU A 32 -12.14 2.79 -2.08
CA GLU A 32 -13.53 2.39 -2.33
C GLU A 32 -13.78 1.82 -3.75
N PRO A 33 -13.23 2.41 -4.84
CA PRO A 33 -13.43 1.85 -6.19
C PRO A 33 -12.87 0.43 -6.38
N TYR A 34 -11.94 -0.01 -5.54
CA TYR A 34 -11.28 -1.31 -5.59
C TYR A 34 -11.65 -2.23 -4.43
N ALA A 35 -12.44 -1.77 -3.45
CA ALA A 35 -12.76 -2.54 -2.25
C ALA A 35 -13.44 -3.88 -2.57
N HIS A 36 -14.23 -3.93 -3.64
CA HIS A 36 -14.90 -5.16 -4.13
C HIS A 36 -13.94 -6.27 -4.57
N LEU A 37 -12.66 -5.97 -4.83
CA LEU A 37 -11.66 -6.96 -5.24
C LEU A 37 -11.13 -7.77 -4.05
N GLY A 38 -11.24 -7.25 -2.82
CA GLY A 38 -10.51 -7.79 -1.67
C GLY A 38 -8.99 -7.61 -1.81
N SER A 39 -8.27 -7.97 -0.75
CA SER A 39 -6.85 -7.66 -0.63
C SER A 39 -5.96 -8.45 -1.60
N LEU A 40 -6.32 -9.70 -1.91
CA LEU A 40 -5.53 -10.57 -2.77
C LEU A 40 -5.55 -10.10 -4.24
N GLU A 41 -6.72 -9.88 -4.80
CA GLU A 41 -6.84 -9.45 -6.20
C GLU A 41 -6.37 -8.02 -6.38
N PHE A 42 -6.58 -7.14 -5.40
CA PHE A 42 -6.02 -5.80 -5.43
C PHE A 42 -4.48 -5.81 -5.39
N ALA A 43 -3.86 -6.68 -4.57
CA ALA A 43 -2.41 -6.84 -4.56
C ALA A 43 -1.85 -7.34 -5.90
N LYS A 44 -2.55 -8.29 -6.55
CA LYS A 44 -2.20 -8.74 -7.91
C LYS A 44 -2.31 -7.63 -8.94
N LYS A 45 -3.35 -6.80 -8.87
CA LYS A 45 -3.54 -5.64 -9.74
C LYS A 45 -2.40 -4.64 -9.59
N LEU A 46 -2.00 -4.30 -8.37
CA LEU A 46 -0.85 -3.42 -8.11
C LEU A 46 0.45 -3.99 -8.69
N LEU A 47 0.66 -5.30 -8.56
CA LEU A 47 1.84 -5.96 -9.14
C LEU A 47 1.83 -5.88 -10.68
N ALA A 48 0.67 -6.14 -11.30
CA ALA A 48 0.53 -6.17 -12.75
C ALA A 48 0.61 -4.77 -13.38
N GLU A 49 -0.10 -3.79 -12.82
CA GLU A 49 -0.28 -2.46 -13.43
C GLU A 49 0.73 -1.44 -12.90
N ALA A 50 0.97 -1.39 -11.59
CA ALA A 50 1.87 -0.41 -10.97
C ALA A 50 3.29 -0.94 -10.74
N LYS A 51 3.55 -2.23 -11.02
CA LYS A 51 4.83 -2.91 -10.74
C LYS A 51 5.24 -2.84 -9.26
N VAL A 52 4.25 -2.76 -8.36
CA VAL A 52 4.45 -2.69 -6.91
C VAL A 52 3.95 -3.97 -6.25
N CYS A 53 4.83 -4.66 -5.54
CA CYS A 53 4.46 -5.79 -4.70
C CYS A 53 4.06 -5.31 -3.30
N VAL A 54 2.88 -5.73 -2.83
CA VAL A 54 2.37 -5.47 -1.48
C VAL A 54 1.92 -6.78 -0.84
N SER A 55 1.88 -6.85 0.50
CA SER A 55 1.30 -8.03 1.16
C SER A 55 -0.23 -7.87 1.22
N PRO A 56 -1.02 -8.85 0.75
CA PRO A 56 -2.47 -8.81 0.89
C PRO A 56 -2.85 -8.97 2.37
N GLY A 57 -3.78 -8.16 2.84
CA GLY A 57 -4.15 -8.10 4.25
C GLY A 57 -4.81 -9.39 4.78
N VAL A 58 -5.50 -10.15 3.93
CA VAL A 58 -6.07 -11.47 4.27
C VAL A 58 -5.01 -12.46 4.77
N GLY A 59 -3.75 -12.30 4.35
CA GLY A 59 -2.63 -13.11 4.84
C GLY A 59 -2.31 -12.90 6.33
N PHE A 60 -2.88 -11.88 6.97
CA PHE A 60 -2.75 -11.57 8.40
C PHE A 60 -4.03 -11.89 9.19
N GLY A 61 -5.05 -12.48 8.54
CA GLY A 61 -6.35 -12.81 9.10
C GLY A 61 -7.50 -12.21 8.27
N GLU A 62 -8.69 -12.80 8.39
CA GLU A 62 -9.87 -12.42 7.60
C GLU A 62 -10.28 -10.95 7.78
N TYR A 63 -10.08 -10.40 8.98
CA TYR A 63 -10.33 -8.98 9.29
C TYR A 63 -9.37 -8.01 8.59
N GLY A 64 -8.36 -8.51 7.88
CA GLY A 64 -7.43 -7.69 7.11
C GLY A 64 -7.76 -7.60 5.62
N ASP A 65 -8.79 -8.28 5.12
CA ASP A 65 -9.02 -8.39 3.67
C ASP A 65 -9.43 -7.08 2.98
N ASP A 66 -9.75 -6.04 3.75
CA ASP A 66 -9.98 -4.68 3.25
C ASP A 66 -8.71 -3.81 3.21
N HIS A 67 -7.54 -4.39 3.49
CA HIS A 67 -6.26 -3.67 3.53
C HIS A 67 -5.14 -4.38 2.77
N VAL A 68 -4.10 -3.61 2.44
CA VAL A 68 -2.80 -4.11 2.00
C VAL A 68 -1.68 -3.50 2.83
N ARG A 69 -0.57 -4.22 2.94
CA ARG A 69 0.60 -3.79 3.71
C ARG A 69 1.76 -3.40 2.81
N PHE A 70 2.25 -2.18 2.98
CA PHE A 70 3.52 -1.75 2.44
C PHE A 70 4.62 -1.89 3.48
N ALA A 71 5.75 -2.48 3.10
CA ALA A 71 6.95 -2.54 3.93
C ALA A 71 7.95 -1.44 3.53
N LEU A 72 8.46 -0.68 4.49
CA LEU A 72 9.39 0.45 4.27
C LEU A 72 10.86 -0.01 4.15
N ILE A 73 11.09 -1.11 3.44
CA ILE A 73 12.40 -1.76 3.30
C ILE A 73 13.24 -1.18 2.16
N GLU A 74 12.60 -0.59 1.16
CA GLU A 74 13.22 0.03 -0.01
C GLU A 74 13.77 1.44 0.25
N ASN A 75 14.68 1.91 -0.60
CA ASN A 75 15.22 3.27 -0.52
C ASN A 75 14.19 4.32 -1.01
N GLN A 76 14.46 5.61 -0.78
CA GLN A 76 13.51 6.68 -1.09
C GLN A 76 13.22 6.80 -2.59
N ASP A 77 14.19 6.54 -3.47
CA ASP A 77 14.02 6.66 -4.91
C ASP A 77 13.13 5.54 -5.46
N ARG A 78 13.30 4.32 -4.95
CA ARG A 78 12.42 3.18 -5.25
C ARG A 78 11.01 3.41 -4.73
N ILE A 79 10.85 4.02 -3.55
CA ILE A 79 9.53 4.40 -3.03
C ILE A 79 8.86 5.45 -3.93
N ARG A 80 9.61 6.47 -4.39
CA ARG A 80 9.07 7.46 -5.34
C ARG A 80 8.68 6.83 -6.68
N GLN A 81 9.46 5.86 -7.16
CA GLN A 81 9.13 5.10 -8.36
C GLN A 81 7.82 4.32 -8.16
N ALA A 82 7.66 3.62 -7.04
CA ALA A 82 6.43 2.88 -6.72
C ALA A 82 5.18 3.77 -6.67
N VAL A 83 5.33 5.03 -6.23
CA VAL A 83 4.23 6.01 -6.24
C VAL A 83 3.91 6.51 -7.66
N ARG A 84 4.86 6.51 -8.59
CA ARG A 84 4.61 7.04 -9.94
C ARG A 84 3.96 6.03 -10.89
N GLY A 85 4.16 4.73 -10.66
CA GLY A 85 3.78 3.66 -11.61
C GLY A 85 4.82 3.47 -12.70
#